data_AF-B4MKN4-F1
#
_entry.id   AF-B4MKN4-F1
#
_cell.length_a   1.000
_cell.length_b   1.000
_cell.length_c   1.000
_cell.angle_alpha   90.00
_cell.angle_beta   90.00
_cell.angle_gamma   90.00
#
_symmetry.space_group_name_H-M   'P 1'
#
loop_
_entity.id
_entity.type
_entity.pdbx_description
1 polymer ?
#
loop_
_entity_poly.entity_id
_entity_poly.type
_entity_poly.pdbx_seq_one_letter_code
_entity_poly.pdbx_strand_id
1 'polypeptide(L)'
;MIDFVTVIQKFPEEDERERCIKTSWQRGGHASNICTVLRLLGAPVNFFGMLSRSSAFHLMQEDLQKRGIGIDNCPKTDADPAFSTIILTSDSSTRSIITCDKGFPYIRPEHFKQIDLRRFGWIHFEAYDTKQTMRMIRTVLEYNSGRDLKDRIIISLMVDKEYEKNIDLFDMCNYVIFSNQLANEIGCKSPEETCFKLDEILPIPRYIHVNRPCFICPWNSLGAGCIDTDGNYSELPAYKPKKFVDSFGVGDCFNAAFIYSIYVRKRSLRDAVDFSNMVASHKITSFGYEHIANFKVCPKKEIAVIDTGSQSDDPDEDGLTNEQRICIKYLNRVIKKPDNLLLVIRDAPSRVSVKEEPLPTSEPSEMQLNRFRKPARDSGSSSIIRYGKITVVRSQDEQ
;
A
#
# COMPACT_ATOMS: atom_id res chain seq x y z
N MET A 1 -6.66 10.78 -16.14
CA MET A 1 -5.96 12.07 -15.98
C MET A 1 -5.04 12.28 -17.17
N ILE A 2 -4.75 13.52 -17.55
CA ILE A 2 -3.59 13.83 -18.43
C ILE A 2 -2.49 14.40 -17.54
N ASP A 3 -1.29 13.84 -17.64
CA ASP A 3 -0.14 14.27 -16.86
C ASP A 3 0.85 15.01 -17.77
N PHE A 4 1.03 16.30 -17.52
CA PHE A 4 1.97 17.18 -18.19
C PHE A 4 3.27 17.18 -17.40
N VAL A 5 4.18 16.28 -17.76
CA VAL A 5 5.49 16.15 -17.12
C VAL A 5 6.44 17.19 -17.70
N THR A 6 6.93 18.08 -16.84
CA THR A 6 7.87 19.16 -17.17
C THR A 6 9.14 18.98 -16.34
N VAL A 7 10.28 18.84 -17.01
CA VAL A 7 11.60 18.78 -16.38
C VAL A 7 12.23 20.16 -16.43
N ILE A 8 12.58 20.70 -15.27
CA ILE A 8 13.26 21.99 -15.07
C ILE A 8 14.54 21.77 -14.26
N GLN A 9 15.45 22.77 -14.25
CA GLN A 9 16.70 22.66 -13.50
C GLN A 9 16.48 22.94 -12.01
N LYS A 10 16.29 24.21 -11.67
CA LYS A 10 15.83 24.75 -10.38
C LYS A 10 14.30 24.88 -10.42
N PHE A 11 13.64 24.85 -9.26
CA PHE A 11 12.24 25.32 -9.15
C PHE A 11 12.23 26.87 -9.14
N PRO A 12 11.39 27.55 -9.92
CA PRO A 12 11.33 29.01 -9.94
C PRO A 12 10.88 29.55 -8.57
N GLU A 13 11.42 30.71 -8.17
CA GLU A 13 10.86 31.51 -7.09
C GLU A 13 9.60 32.28 -7.58
N GLU A 14 8.91 32.98 -6.68
CA GLU A 14 7.68 33.69 -7.03
C GLU A 14 7.96 34.80 -8.07
N ASP A 15 7.06 34.92 -9.05
CA ASP A 15 7.20 35.73 -10.28
C ASP A 15 8.43 35.43 -11.20
N GLU A 16 9.29 34.45 -10.88
CA GLU A 16 10.38 34.03 -11.79
C GLU A 16 9.86 33.29 -13.04
N ARG A 17 10.65 33.34 -14.13
CA ARG A 17 10.33 32.68 -15.41
C ARG A 17 11.41 31.68 -15.80
N GLU A 18 11.14 30.40 -15.55
CA GLU A 18 12.05 29.30 -15.89
C GLU A 18 11.80 28.66 -17.26
N ARG A 19 12.85 28.05 -17.83
CA ARG A 19 12.77 27.31 -19.11
C ARG A 19 12.93 25.81 -18.87
N CYS A 20 11.94 25.04 -19.30
CA CYS A 20 12.00 23.58 -19.22
C CYS A 20 13.09 22.98 -20.12
N ILE A 21 13.79 21.98 -19.57
CA ILE A 21 14.78 21.14 -20.26
C ILE A 21 14.06 20.16 -21.20
N LYS A 22 12.92 19.60 -20.74
CA LYS A 22 12.10 18.62 -21.47
C LYS A 22 10.65 18.72 -21.02
N THR A 23 9.70 18.51 -21.93
CA THR A 23 8.30 18.23 -21.60
C THR A 23 7.86 16.90 -22.22
N SER A 24 6.85 16.28 -21.63
CA SER A 24 6.16 15.11 -22.20
C SER A 24 4.76 15.00 -21.63
N TRP A 25 3.78 14.71 -22.47
CA TRP A 25 2.40 14.42 -22.06
C TRP A 25 2.26 12.90 -21.92
N GLN A 26 1.64 12.44 -20.84
CA GLN A 26 1.38 11.01 -20.62
C GLN A 26 0.00 10.79 -20.00
N ARG A 27 -0.52 9.57 -20.10
CA ARG A 27 -1.75 9.17 -19.41
C ARG A 27 -1.45 8.95 -17.92
N GLY A 28 -2.34 9.42 -17.06
CA GLY A 28 -2.18 9.35 -15.60
C GLY A 28 -3.42 8.85 -14.85
N GLY A 29 -3.22 8.59 -13.55
CA GLY A 29 -4.17 8.00 -12.61
C GLY A 29 -3.87 6.53 -12.33
N HIS A 30 -3.93 6.12 -11.06
CA HIS A 30 -3.35 4.85 -10.59
C HIS A 30 -3.99 3.63 -11.25
N ALA A 31 -5.31 3.51 -11.24
CA ALA A 31 -6.02 2.45 -11.96
C ALA A 31 -5.69 2.40 -13.48
N SER A 32 -5.37 3.55 -14.09
CA SER A 32 -4.99 3.65 -15.50
C SER A 32 -3.56 3.11 -15.72
N ASN A 33 -2.62 3.48 -14.85
CA ASN A 33 -1.23 3.03 -14.90
C ASN A 33 -1.11 1.54 -14.58
N ILE A 34 -1.90 1.03 -13.63
CA ILE A 34 -2.01 -0.40 -13.30
C ILE A 34 -2.45 -1.20 -14.53
N CYS A 35 -3.43 -0.70 -15.31
CA CYS A 35 -3.82 -1.33 -16.57
C CYS A 35 -2.68 -1.35 -17.61
N THR A 36 -1.88 -0.28 -17.71
CA THR A 36 -0.68 -0.24 -18.58
C THR A 36 0.27 -1.39 -18.25
N VAL A 37 0.59 -1.56 -16.96
CA VAL A 37 1.57 -2.56 -16.50
C VAL A 37 1.02 -3.97 -16.61
N LEU A 38 -0.27 -4.19 -16.31
CA LEU A 38 -0.92 -5.50 -16.51
C LEU A 38 -0.86 -5.94 -17.99
N ARG A 39 -1.07 -5.03 -18.95
CA ARG A 39 -0.88 -5.33 -20.38
C ARG A 39 0.56 -5.67 -20.73
N LEU A 40 1.53 -4.92 -20.21
CA LEU A 40 2.96 -5.14 -20.46
C LEU A 40 3.48 -6.45 -19.84
N LEU A 41 2.88 -6.90 -18.73
CA LEU A 41 3.10 -8.23 -18.14
C LEU A 41 2.35 -9.35 -18.88
N GLY A 42 1.52 -9.03 -19.88
CA GLY A 42 0.82 -9.99 -20.75
C GLY A 42 -0.64 -10.29 -20.38
N ALA A 43 -1.16 -9.75 -19.28
CA ALA A 43 -2.56 -10.00 -18.88
C ALA A 43 -3.56 -9.22 -19.75
N PRO A 44 -4.74 -9.78 -20.08
CA PRO A 44 -5.88 -9.00 -20.54
C PRO A 44 -6.43 -8.16 -19.39
N VAL A 45 -6.82 -6.91 -19.64
CA VAL A 45 -7.39 -6.02 -18.62
C VAL A 45 -8.33 -5.00 -19.26
N ASN A 46 -9.40 -4.67 -18.54
CA ASN A 46 -10.28 -3.55 -18.85
C ASN A 46 -10.05 -2.44 -17.83
N PHE A 47 -9.94 -1.20 -18.30
CA PHE A 47 -10.06 -0.02 -17.47
C PHE A 47 -11.55 0.31 -17.28
N PHE A 48 -11.92 0.78 -16.09
CA PHE A 48 -13.25 1.33 -15.83
C PHE A 48 -13.12 2.67 -15.11
N GLY A 49 -13.54 3.74 -15.78
CA GLY A 49 -13.43 5.11 -15.30
C GLY A 49 -14.25 6.06 -16.18
N MET A 50 -14.46 7.28 -15.72
CA MET A 50 -15.13 8.30 -16.53
C MET A 50 -14.18 8.78 -17.65
N LEU A 51 -14.66 8.77 -18.89
CA LEU A 51 -13.92 9.27 -20.05
C LEU A 51 -14.53 10.59 -20.56
N SER A 52 -13.71 11.61 -20.76
CA SER A 52 -14.16 12.84 -21.43
C SER A 52 -14.36 12.62 -22.93
N ARG A 53 -15.37 13.28 -23.52
CA ARG A 53 -15.56 13.43 -24.97
C ARG A 53 -14.77 14.61 -25.55
N SER A 54 -14.14 15.44 -24.71
CA SER A 54 -13.28 16.55 -25.13
C SER A 54 -12.12 16.05 -26.00
N SER A 55 -11.84 16.76 -27.09
CA SER A 55 -10.85 16.35 -28.10
C SER A 55 -9.43 16.23 -27.53
N ALA A 56 -9.09 17.05 -26.53
CA ALA A 56 -7.84 16.97 -25.79
C ALA A 56 -7.62 15.60 -25.10
N PHE A 57 -8.70 14.86 -24.81
CA PHE A 57 -8.63 13.53 -24.18
C PHE A 57 -8.60 12.37 -25.19
N HIS A 58 -8.78 12.62 -26.49
CA HIS A 58 -8.85 11.56 -27.51
C HIS A 58 -7.56 10.73 -27.57
N LEU A 59 -6.39 11.40 -27.52
CA LEU A 59 -5.07 10.76 -27.49
C LEU A 59 -4.89 9.78 -26.31
N MET A 60 -5.57 10.02 -25.18
CA MET A 60 -5.51 9.12 -24.01
C MET A 60 -6.38 7.87 -24.23
N GLN A 61 -7.51 7.99 -24.95
CA GLN A 61 -8.33 6.85 -25.35
C GLN A 61 -7.62 6.02 -26.42
N GLU A 62 -6.94 6.67 -27.37
CA GLU A 62 -6.06 6.01 -28.33
C GLU A 62 -4.92 5.23 -27.65
N ASP A 63 -4.24 5.79 -26.64
CA ASP A 63 -3.18 5.08 -25.92
C ASP A 63 -3.71 3.81 -25.20
N LEU A 64 -4.88 3.90 -24.56
CA LEU A 64 -5.56 2.74 -23.96
C LEU A 64 -5.85 1.66 -25.03
N GLN A 65 -6.41 2.05 -26.18
CA GLN A 65 -6.73 1.14 -27.29
C GLN A 65 -5.47 0.53 -27.94
N LYS A 66 -4.43 1.33 -28.20
CA LYS A 66 -3.15 0.88 -28.78
C LYS A 66 -2.43 -0.14 -27.89
N ARG A 67 -2.65 -0.08 -26.57
CA ARG A 67 -2.16 -1.07 -25.59
C ARG A 67 -3.06 -2.29 -25.45
N GLY A 68 -4.25 -2.29 -26.07
CA GLY A 68 -5.25 -3.34 -25.91
C GLY A 68 -5.90 -3.36 -24.53
N ILE A 69 -6.06 -2.19 -23.89
CA ILE A 69 -6.83 -2.04 -22.64
C ILE A 69 -8.30 -1.85 -23.03
N GLY A 70 -9.17 -2.75 -22.59
CA GLY A 70 -10.61 -2.66 -22.86
C GLY A 70 -11.23 -1.45 -22.15
N ILE A 71 -12.03 -0.66 -22.88
CA ILE A 71 -12.69 0.56 -22.35
C ILE A 71 -14.19 0.60 -22.64
N ASP A 72 -14.77 -0.50 -23.10
CA ASP A 72 -16.13 -0.57 -23.67
C ASP A 72 -17.21 -0.24 -22.63
N ASN A 73 -16.95 -0.58 -21.37
CA ASN A 73 -17.84 -0.35 -20.24
C ASN A 73 -17.74 1.09 -19.66
N CYS A 74 -16.78 1.91 -20.12
CA CYS A 74 -16.52 3.20 -19.50
C CYS A 74 -17.63 4.24 -19.79
N PRO A 75 -18.24 4.85 -18.76
CA PRO A 75 -19.17 5.97 -18.95
C PRO A 75 -18.44 7.18 -19.54
N LYS A 76 -19.18 8.02 -20.28
CA LYS A 76 -18.63 9.20 -20.98
C LYS A 76 -19.30 10.49 -20.53
N THR A 77 -18.54 11.58 -20.53
CA THR A 77 -18.99 12.94 -20.15
C THR A 77 -18.46 13.99 -21.12
N ASP A 78 -19.10 15.16 -21.18
CA ASP A 78 -18.59 16.35 -21.90
C ASP A 78 -17.69 17.23 -21.03
N ALA A 79 -17.60 16.97 -19.73
CA ALA A 79 -16.69 17.71 -18.85
C ALA A 79 -15.24 17.51 -19.29
N ASP A 80 -14.46 18.59 -19.29
CA ASP A 80 -13.03 18.53 -19.61
C ASP A 80 -12.27 17.64 -18.61
N PRO A 81 -11.27 16.87 -19.08
CA PRO A 81 -10.61 15.87 -18.26
C PRO A 81 -9.77 16.51 -17.15
N ALA A 82 -9.74 15.87 -15.98
CA ALA A 82 -8.78 16.23 -14.93
C ALA A 82 -7.33 16.11 -15.45
N PHE A 83 -6.51 17.12 -15.16
CA PHE A 83 -5.13 17.24 -15.60
C PHE A 83 -4.18 17.53 -14.43
N SER A 84 -2.96 17.00 -14.51
CA SER A 84 -1.90 17.24 -13.53
C SER A 84 -0.65 17.80 -14.20
N THR A 85 -0.16 18.93 -13.71
CA THR A 85 1.18 19.42 -14.05
C THR A 85 2.18 18.80 -13.07
N ILE A 86 3.11 17.99 -13.59
CA ILE A 86 4.13 17.30 -12.80
C ILE A 86 5.46 17.98 -13.08
N ILE A 87 6.02 18.64 -12.06
CA ILE A 87 7.30 19.35 -12.15
C ILE A 87 8.39 18.46 -11.55
N LEU A 88 9.35 18.09 -12.39
CA LEU A 88 10.56 17.36 -11.99
C LEU A 88 11.74 18.31 -12.01
N THR A 89 12.43 18.45 -10.87
CA THR A 89 13.63 19.29 -10.71
C THR A 89 14.86 18.40 -10.77
N SER A 90 15.81 18.66 -11.68
CA SER A 90 17.01 17.82 -11.80
C SER A 90 17.90 17.93 -10.56
N ASP A 91 18.09 19.14 -10.05
CA ASP A 91 19.20 19.45 -9.14
C ASP A 91 18.91 18.98 -7.71
N SER A 92 17.63 18.94 -7.32
CA SER A 92 17.13 18.38 -6.06
C SER A 92 16.55 16.96 -6.21
N SER A 93 16.33 16.48 -7.43
CA SER A 93 15.57 15.25 -7.74
C SER A 93 14.15 15.21 -7.12
N THR A 94 13.55 16.37 -6.85
CA THR A 94 12.19 16.46 -6.28
C THR A 94 11.08 16.47 -7.34
N ARG A 95 9.89 16.02 -6.94
CA ARG A 95 8.68 15.96 -7.76
C ARG A 95 7.54 16.72 -7.10
N SER A 96 7.11 17.83 -7.71
CA SER A 96 5.89 18.55 -7.34
C SER A 96 4.76 18.15 -8.30
N ILE A 97 3.54 17.98 -7.78
CA ILE A 97 2.35 17.66 -8.58
C ILE A 97 1.28 18.71 -8.27
N ILE A 98 0.75 19.34 -9.33
CA ILE A 98 -0.34 20.31 -9.27
C ILE A 98 -1.50 19.75 -10.08
N THR A 99 -2.55 19.28 -9.41
CA THR A 99 -3.72 18.65 -10.06
C THR A 99 -4.89 19.62 -10.13
N CYS A 100 -5.55 19.64 -11.29
CA CYS A 100 -6.85 20.25 -11.49
C CYS A 100 -7.88 19.14 -11.77
N ASP A 101 -8.77 18.92 -10.82
CA ASP A 101 -9.86 17.92 -10.84
C ASP A 101 -11.26 18.55 -10.85
N LYS A 102 -11.34 19.89 -10.74
CA LYS A 102 -12.56 20.66 -10.46
C LYS A 102 -13.71 20.32 -11.42
N GLY A 103 -14.68 19.58 -10.90
CA GLY A 103 -15.95 19.29 -11.58
C GLY A 103 -15.93 18.07 -12.51
N PHE A 104 -14.82 17.33 -12.63
CA PHE A 104 -14.83 16.10 -13.43
C PHE A 104 -15.65 15.00 -12.73
N PRO A 105 -16.72 14.46 -13.34
CA PRO A 105 -17.65 13.58 -12.64
C PRO A 105 -17.05 12.18 -12.43
N TYR A 106 -17.07 11.71 -11.18
CA TYR A 106 -16.65 10.35 -10.85
C TYR A 106 -17.62 9.28 -11.41
N ILE A 107 -17.16 8.04 -11.49
CA ILE A 107 -17.99 6.87 -11.81
C ILE A 107 -19.08 6.66 -10.76
N ARG A 108 -20.19 6.06 -11.17
CA ARG A 108 -21.34 5.79 -10.31
C ARG A 108 -21.68 4.29 -10.32
N PRO A 109 -22.21 3.71 -9.23
CA PRO A 109 -22.64 2.32 -9.18
C PRO A 109 -23.68 1.96 -10.25
N GLU A 110 -24.48 2.93 -10.70
CA GLU A 110 -25.46 2.77 -11.79
C GLU A 110 -24.78 2.57 -13.16
N HIS A 111 -23.52 2.97 -13.32
CA HIS A 111 -22.66 2.60 -14.45
C HIS A 111 -22.03 1.22 -14.22
N PHE A 112 -21.53 0.96 -13.01
CA PHE A 112 -20.87 -0.32 -12.66
C PHE A 112 -21.81 -1.52 -12.78
N LYS A 113 -23.10 -1.38 -12.45
CA LYS A 113 -24.13 -2.42 -12.60
C LYS A 113 -24.41 -2.83 -14.06
N GLN A 114 -23.85 -2.13 -15.05
CA GLN A 114 -23.95 -2.48 -16.47
C GLN A 114 -22.82 -3.42 -16.93
N ILE A 115 -21.81 -3.65 -16.09
CA ILE A 115 -20.67 -4.53 -16.37
C ILE A 115 -21.11 -6.00 -16.26
N ASP A 116 -20.83 -6.79 -17.30
CA ASP A 116 -20.94 -8.25 -17.20
C ASP A 116 -19.81 -8.82 -16.34
N LEU A 117 -20.07 -8.94 -15.05
CA LEU A 117 -19.15 -9.45 -14.04
C LEU A 117 -18.65 -10.88 -14.34
N ARG A 118 -19.36 -11.68 -15.15
CA ARG A 118 -18.94 -13.04 -15.55
C ARG A 118 -17.64 -13.05 -16.36
N ARG A 119 -17.23 -11.90 -16.91
CA ARG A 119 -16.00 -11.74 -17.71
C ARG A 119 -14.74 -11.50 -16.87
N PHE A 120 -14.87 -11.39 -15.54
CA PHE A 120 -13.78 -11.00 -14.63
C PHE A 120 -13.68 -11.98 -13.45
N GLY A 121 -12.45 -12.35 -13.06
CA GLY A 121 -12.16 -13.06 -11.81
C GLY A 121 -11.33 -12.24 -10.81
N TRP A 122 -10.98 -11.00 -11.17
CA TRP A 122 -10.37 -10.02 -10.29
C TRP A 122 -10.92 -8.63 -10.63
N ILE A 123 -11.25 -7.84 -9.62
CA ILE A 123 -11.55 -6.41 -9.77
C ILE A 123 -10.72 -5.62 -8.76
N HIS A 124 -9.99 -4.62 -9.26
CA HIS A 124 -9.17 -3.73 -8.45
C HIS A 124 -9.82 -2.35 -8.33
N PHE A 125 -9.84 -1.79 -7.13
CA PHE A 125 -10.41 -0.49 -6.81
C PHE A 125 -9.35 0.49 -6.29
N GLU A 126 -9.54 1.76 -6.60
CA GLU A 126 -8.77 2.90 -6.10
C GLU A 126 -9.63 3.62 -5.04
N ALA A 127 -9.08 3.92 -3.85
CA ALA A 127 -9.81 4.51 -2.72
C ALA A 127 -10.09 6.03 -2.89
N TYR A 128 -10.78 6.39 -3.98
CA TYR A 128 -11.04 7.78 -4.40
C TYR A 128 -12.33 8.36 -3.78
N ASP A 129 -13.51 7.90 -4.22
CA ASP A 129 -14.80 8.17 -3.58
C ASP A 129 -15.26 6.92 -2.84
N THR A 130 -15.02 6.90 -1.52
CA THR A 130 -15.37 5.80 -0.63
C THR A 130 -16.84 5.38 -0.75
N LYS A 131 -17.76 6.33 -0.90
CA LYS A 131 -19.22 6.06 -0.90
C LYS A 131 -19.66 5.37 -2.18
N GLN A 132 -19.10 5.76 -3.33
CA GLN A 132 -19.38 5.06 -4.59
C GLN A 132 -18.60 3.75 -4.68
N THR A 133 -17.33 3.72 -4.26
CA THR A 133 -16.50 2.50 -4.23
C THR A 133 -17.13 1.42 -3.34
N MET A 134 -17.59 1.75 -2.14
CA MET A 134 -18.34 0.82 -1.27
C MET A 134 -19.58 0.22 -1.98
N ARG A 135 -20.36 1.04 -2.69
CA ARG A 135 -21.55 0.57 -3.44
C ARG A 135 -21.18 -0.32 -4.65
N MET A 136 -20.04 -0.08 -5.29
CA MET A 136 -19.52 -0.93 -6.37
C MET A 136 -18.99 -2.26 -5.82
N ILE A 137 -18.20 -2.23 -4.73
CA ILE A 137 -17.72 -3.44 -4.04
C ILE A 137 -18.90 -4.29 -3.54
N ARG A 138 -19.95 -3.70 -2.97
CA ARG A 138 -21.18 -4.42 -2.61
C ARG A 138 -21.81 -5.15 -3.79
N THR A 139 -21.79 -4.56 -5.00
CA THR A 139 -22.29 -5.23 -6.22
C THR A 139 -21.46 -6.47 -6.58
N VAL A 140 -20.14 -6.46 -6.30
CA VAL A 140 -19.26 -7.64 -6.48
C VAL A 140 -19.49 -8.69 -5.38
N LEU A 141 -19.71 -8.27 -4.14
CA LEU A 141 -20.04 -9.16 -3.02
C LEU A 141 -21.42 -9.83 -3.21
N GLU A 142 -22.42 -9.07 -3.68
CA GLU A 142 -23.74 -9.56 -4.11
C GLU A 142 -23.57 -10.64 -5.21
N TYR A 143 -22.74 -10.37 -6.23
CA TYR A 143 -22.43 -11.33 -7.29
C TYR A 143 -21.69 -12.58 -6.79
N ASN A 144 -20.79 -12.45 -5.82
CA ASN A 144 -20.01 -13.53 -5.21
C ASN A 144 -20.83 -14.41 -4.25
N SER A 145 -22.00 -13.94 -3.80
CA SER A 145 -22.86 -14.66 -2.87
C SER A 145 -23.31 -16.01 -3.44
N GLY A 146 -23.27 -17.06 -2.62
CA GLY A 146 -23.63 -18.43 -3.01
C GLY A 146 -22.66 -19.14 -3.97
N ARG A 147 -21.55 -18.51 -4.41
CA ARG A 147 -20.56 -19.15 -5.30
C ARG A 147 -19.48 -19.92 -4.56
N ASP A 148 -18.93 -20.94 -5.21
CA ASP A 148 -17.66 -21.58 -4.82
C ASP A 148 -16.53 -20.56 -4.80
N LEU A 149 -15.55 -20.74 -3.90
CA LEU A 149 -14.39 -19.85 -3.76
C LEU A 149 -13.60 -19.68 -5.08
N LYS A 150 -13.56 -20.71 -5.92
CA LYS A 150 -12.87 -20.72 -7.23
C LYS A 150 -13.55 -19.83 -8.29
N ASP A 151 -14.85 -19.58 -8.14
CA ASP A 151 -15.72 -18.87 -9.09
C ASP A 151 -16.12 -17.46 -8.59
N ARG A 152 -15.54 -17.03 -7.45
CA ARG A 152 -15.69 -15.68 -6.90
C ARG A 152 -14.68 -14.74 -7.56
N ILE A 153 -15.13 -13.50 -7.77
CA ILE A 153 -14.28 -12.38 -8.17
C ILE A 153 -13.44 -11.96 -6.96
N ILE A 154 -12.12 -12.00 -7.10
CA ILE A 154 -11.20 -11.50 -6.09
C ILE A 154 -11.23 -9.97 -6.11
N ILE A 155 -11.34 -9.35 -4.93
CA ILE A 155 -11.43 -7.91 -4.75
C ILE A 155 -10.12 -7.41 -4.13
N SER A 156 -9.47 -6.42 -4.77
CA SER A 156 -8.37 -5.70 -4.14
C SER A 156 -8.53 -4.19 -4.18
N LEU A 157 -7.98 -3.51 -3.18
CA LEU A 157 -8.08 -2.06 -3.00
C LEU A 157 -6.68 -1.44 -2.83
N MET A 158 -6.42 -0.33 -3.52
CA MET A 158 -5.26 0.53 -3.25
C MET A 158 -5.68 1.75 -2.42
N VAL A 159 -4.94 2.05 -1.35
CA VAL A 159 -5.23 3.16 -0.42
C VAL A 159 -3.98 4.04 -0.26
N ASP A 160 -4.05 5.25 -0.82
CA ASP A 160 -2.92 6.20 -0.81
C ASP A 160 -2.93 7.19 0.36
N LYS A 161 -4.12 7.65 0.78
CA LYS A 161 -4.36 8.72 1.76
C LYS A 161 -5.73 8.59 2.42
N GLU A 162 -6.02 9.44 3.40
CA GLU A 162 -7.36 9.58 4.03
C GLU A 162 -7.82 8.30 4.74
N TYR A 163 -6.99 7.79 5.67
CA TYR A 163 -7.18 6.51 6.37
C TYR A 163 -8.57 6.36 7.02
N GLU A 164 -8.95 7.30 7.89
CA GLU A 164 -10.21 7.23 8.67
C GLU A 164 -11.46 7.21 7.78
N LYS A 165 -11.37 7.81 6.59
CA LYS A 165 -12.44 7.87 5.59
C LYS A 165 -12.58 6.55 4.83
N ASN A 166 -11.49 5.80 4.66
CA ASN A 166 -11.42 4.63 3.79
C ASN A 166 -11.44 3.29 4.54
N ILE A 167 -11.37 3.29 5.87
CA ILE A 167 -11.31 2.11 6.75
C ILE A 167 -12.47 1.12 6.51
N ASP A 168 -13.69 1.62 6.29
CA ASP A 168 -14.91 0.86 5.99
C ASP A 168 -14.89 0.10 4.64
N LEU A 169 -13.79 0.16 3.88
CA LEU A 169 -13.60 -0.61 2.65
C LEU A 169 -12.72 -1.86 2.86
N PHE A 170 -12.01 -1.97 3.99
CA PHE A 170 -10.91 -2.93 4.13
C PHE A 170 -11.42 -4.36 4.33
N ASP A 171 -12.42 -4.56 5.19
CA ASP A 171 -13.09 -5.84 5.46
C ASP A 171 -13.87 -6.38 4.23
N MET A 172 -14.22 -5.49 3.30
CA MET A 172 -14.91 -5.80 2.05
C MET A 172 -14.01 -6.45 0.98
N CYS A 173 -12.69 -6.47 1.19
CA CYS A 173 -11.69 -6.85 0.19
C CYS A 173 -10.97 -8.17 0.55
N ASN A 174 -10.28 -8.77 -0.41
CA ASN A 174 -9.38 -9.90 -0.17
C ASN A 174 -7.92 -9.45 -0.02
N TYR A 175 -7.55 -8.33 -0.64
CA TYR A 175 -6.21 -7.73 -0.55
C TYR A 175 -6.34 -6.21 -0.45
N VAL A 176 -5.66 -5.57 0.51
CA VAL A 176 -5.55 -4.11 0.57
C VAL A 176 -4.08 -3.71 0.55
N ILE A 177 -3.74 -2.82 -0.39
CA ILE A 177 -2.37 -2.40 -0.69
C ILE A 177 -2.23 -0.94 -0.26
N PHE A 178 -1.32 -0.71 0.68
CA PHE A 178 -1.17 0.54 1.43
C PHE A 178 0.05 1.32 1.00
N SER A 179 -0.15 2.58 0.61
CA SER A 179 0.99 3.46 0.33
C SER A 179 1.81 3.73 1.60
N ASN A 180 3.10 4.01 1.40
CA ASN A 180 3.93 4.54 2.47
C ASN A 180 3.43 5.92 2.99
N GLN A 181 2.70 6.70 2.17
CA GLN A 181 2.10 7.95 2.64
C GLN A 181 1.04 7.68 3.72
N LEU A 182 0.11 6.75 3.50
CA LEU A 182 -0.94 6.44 4.49
C LEU A 182 -0.33 5.95 5.82
N ALA A 183 0.74 5.17 5.73
CA ALA A 183 1.45 4.69 6.92
C ALA A 183 2.06 5.85 7.74
N ASN A 184 2.61 6.87 7.07
CA ASN A 184 3.05 8.09 7.73
C ASN A 184 1.86 8.91 8.30
N GLU A 185 0.72 8.98 7.59
CA GLU A 185 -0.50 9.64 8.07
C GLU A 185 -1.02 9.02 9.40
N ILE A 186 -0.91 7.70 9.56
CA ILE A 186 -1.25 7.00 10.82
C ILE A 186 -0.09 6.87 11.82
N GLY A 187 1.05 7.51 11.55
CA GLY A 187 2.20 7.61 12.46
C GLY A 187 3.16 6.40 12.53
N CYS A 188 2.98 5.40 11.66
CA CYS A 188 3.79 4.18 11.66
C CYS A 188 5.14 4.35 10.95
N LYS A 189 6.17 3.64 11.43
CA LYS A 189 7.58 3.83 11.05
C LYS A 189 8.19 2.64 10.30
N SER A 190 7.52 1.50 10.30
CA SER A 190 7.88 0.30 9.52
C SER A 190 6.65 -0.30 8.82
N PRO A 191 6.84 -1.08 7.73
CA PRO A 191 5.74 -1.80 7.11
C PRO A 191 5.16 -2.87 8.05
N GLU A 192 5.97 -3.41 8.97
CA GLU A 192 5.57 -4.31 10.05
C GLU A 192 4.57 -3.67 11.02
N GLU A 193 4.92 -2.52 11.62
CA GLU A 193 4.06 -1.74 12.51
C GLU A 193 2.74 -1.37 11.82
N THR A 194 2.83 -1.02 10.52
CA THR A 194 1.66 -0.72 9.70
C THR A 194 0.79 -1.96 9.49
N CYS A 195 1.37 -3.12 9.14
CA CYS A 195 0.62 -4.36 8.91
C CYS A 195 -0.10 -4.85 10.17
N PHE A 196 0.55 -4.82 11.34
CA PHE A 196 -0.09 -5.21 12.59
C PHE A 196 -1.18 -4.23 13.03
N LYS A 197 -0.94 -2.91 12.95
CA LYS A 197 -1.95 -1.89 13.26
C LYS A 197 -3.19 -1.98 12.35
N LEU A 198 -3.02 -2.40 11.09
CA LEU A 198 -4.13 -2.68 10.17
C LEU A 198 -4.88 -3.96 10.55
N ASP A 199 -4.19 -5.00 11.00
CA ASP A 199 -4.79 -6.26 11.45
C ASP A 199 -5.64 -6.11 12.72
N GLU A 200 -5.21 -5.23 13.64
CA GLU A 200 -5.92 -4.84 14.87
C GLU A 200 -7.27 -4.14 14.60
N ILE A 201 -7.47 -3.50 13.43
CA ILE A 201 -8.76 -2.91 13.01
C ILE A 201 -9.87 -3.97 12.97
N LEU A 202 -9.49 -5.22 12.74
CA LEU A 202 -10.39 -6.36 12.63
C LEU A 202 -10.23 -7.25 13.88
N PRO A 203 -10.81 -6.89 15.04
CA PRO A 203 -10.63 -7.62 16.30
C PRO A 203 -11.35 -8.99 16.36
N ILE A 204 -11.88 -9.45 15.21
CA ILE A 204 -12.58 -10.74 15.10
C ILE A 204 -11.55 -11.88 15.21
N PRO A 205 -11.63 -12.77 16.22
CA PRO A 205 -10.67 -13.85 16.41
C PRO A 205 -10.55 -14.75 15.19
N ARG A 206 -9.32 -15.13 14.81
CA ARG A 206 -9.02 -15.84 13.55
C ARG A 206 -9.68 -17.22 13.39
N TYR A 207 -10.13 -17.84 14.47
CA TYR A 207 -10.93 -19.08 14.40
C TYR A 207 -12.36 -18.85 13.87
N ILE A 208 -12.87 -17.61 13.93
CA ILE A 208 -14.14 -17.24 13.31
C ILE A 208 -13.89 -16.95 11.84
N HIS A 209 -14.48 -17.76 10.97
CA HIS A 209 -14.26 -17.73 9.53
C HIS A 209 -15.01 -16.55 8.86
N VAL A 210 -14.49 -15.34 9.03
CA VAL A 210 -14.93 -14.11 8.36
C VAL A 210 -14.03 -13.76 7.17
N ASN A 211 -14.47 -12.86 6.29
CA ASN A 211 -13.59 -12.30 5.28
C ASN A 211 -12.58 -11.35 5.94
N ARG A 212 -11.34 -11.81 6.13
CA ARG A 212 -10.19 -10.96 6.48
C ARG A 212 -9.37 -10.71 5.20
N PRO A 213 -9.01 -9.46 4.86
CA PRO A 213 -8.05 -9.19 3.80
C PRO A 213 -6.62 -9.58 4.21
N CYS A 214 -5.77 -9.93 3.25
CA CYS A 214 -4.33 -9.80 3.46
C CYS A 214 -3.94 -8.33 3.28
N PHE A 215 -3.04 -7.83 4.12
CA PHE A 215 -2.53 -6.46 4.01
C PHE A 215 -1.11 -6.46 3.43
N ILE A 216 -0.84 -5.53 2.51
CA ILE A 216 0.46 -5.37 1.85
C ILE A 216 0.87 -3.89 1.93
N CYS A 217 2.08 -3.61 2.38
CA CYS A 217 2.57 -2.24 2.56
C CYS A 217 3.95 -2.03 1.90
N PRO A 218 3.99 -1.54 0.64
CA PRO A 218 5.20 -1.06 -0.01
C PRO A 218 5.88 0.09 0.75
N TRP A 219 7.17 -0.06 0.98
CA TRP A 219 8.01 0.83 1.80
C TRP A 219 9.19 1.41 1.03
N ASN A 220 8.91 1.86 -0.20
CA ASN A 220 9.85 2.50 -1.12
C ASN A 220 11.14 1.66 -1.32
N SER A 221 12.32 2.24 -1.08
CA SER A 221 13.62 1.60 -1.27
C SER A 221 13.99 0.54 -0.24
N LEU A 222 13.15 0.29 0.79
CA LEU A 222 13.37 -0.79 1.75
C LEU A 222 12.70 -2.11 1.32
N GLY A 223 11.66 -2.06 0.48
CA GLY A 223 10.92 -3.24 0.02
C GLY A 223 9.44 -3.12 0.32
N ALA A 224 8.83 -4.20 0.82
CA ALA A 224 7.43 -4.25 1.21
C ALA A 224 7.21 -5.29 2.31
N GLY A 225 6.34 -4.97 3.28
CA GLY A 225 5.81 -5.93 4.23
C GLY A 225 4.44 -6.45 3.81
N CYS A 226 4.05 -7.62 4.30
CA CYS A 226 2.69 -8.13 4.20
C CYS A 226 2.31 -9.03 5.38
N ILE A 227 1.02 -9.10 5.68
CA ILE A 227 0.42 -10.05 6.64
C ILE A 227 -0.77 -10.76 5.99
N ASP A 228 -0.92 -12.06 6.24
CA ASP A 228 -1.96 -12.91 5.68
C ASP A 228 -3.21 -13.05 6.60
N THR A 229 -4.17 -13.86 6.14
CA THR A 229 -5.42 -14.16 6.87
C THR A 229 -5.20 -14.85 8.21
N ASP A 230 -4.06 -15.48 8.40
CA ASP A 230 -3.75 -16.35 9.54
C ASP A 230 -2.84 -15.61 10.55
N GLY A 231 -2.20 -14.53 10.11
CA GLY A 231 -1.43 -13.58 10.92
C GLY A 231 0.08 -13.65 10.68
N ASN A 232 0.52 -14.38 9.66
CA ASN A 232 1.94 -14.52 9.36
C ASN A 232 2.44 -13.25 8.67
N TYR A 233 3.27 -12.46 9.36
CA TYR A 233 3.99 -11.35 8.74
C TYR A 233 5.15 -11.85 7.86
N SER A 234 5.49 -11.09 6.83
CA SER A 234 6.69 -11.29 6.01
C SER A 234 7.16 -9.96 5.42
N GLU A 235 8.46 -9.66 5.54
CA GLU A 235 9.09 -8.52 4.87
C GLU A 235 9.96 -9.03 3.71
N LEU A 236 9.81 -8.40 2.54
CA LEU A 236 10.55 -8.70 1.31
C LEU A 236 11.35 -7.46 0.92
N PRO A 237 12.66 -7.55 0.62
CA PRO A 237 13.50 -6.40 0.29
C PRO A 237 13.21 -5.84 -1.11
N ALA A 238 13.48 -4.55 -1.30
CA ALA A 238 13.52 -3.94 -2.64
C ALA A 238 14.81 -4.36 -3.38
N TYR A 239 14.71 -4.56 -4.69
CA TYR A 239 15.87 -4.86 -5.53
C TYR A 239 16.60 -3.55 -5.86
N LYS A 240 17.90 -3.45 -5.56
CA LYS A 240 18.67 -2.21 -5.78
C LYS A 240 18.92 -2.00 -7.29
N PRO A 241 18.36 -0.97 -7.94
CA PRO A 241 18.57 -0.75 -9.38
C PRO A 241 20.00 -0.23 -9.64
N LYS A 242 20.62 -0.66 -10.75
CA LYS A 242 21.95 -0.17 -11.17
C LYS A 242 21.96 1.31 -11.56
N LYS A 243 20.80 1.85 -11.94
CA LYS A 243 20.60 3.27 -12.30
C LYS A 243 19.22 3.70 -11.82
N PHE A 244 19.14 4.86 -11.17
CA PHE A 244 17.88 5.53 -10.84
C PHE A 244 17.55 6.51 -11.99
N VAL A 245 16.36 6.42 -12.56
CA VAL A 245 15.94 7.27 -13.70
C VAL A 245 14.58 7.90 -13.49
N ASP A 246 13.57 7.12 -13.09
CA ASP A 246 12.18 7.62 -13.05
C ASP A 246 11.33 6.89 -12.00
N SER A 247 10.93 7.61 -10.95
CA SER A 247 10.10 7.11 -9.84
C SER A 247 8.59 7.29 -10.05
N PHE A 248 8.14 7.85 -11.17
CA PHE A 248 6.71 8.03 -11.43
C PHE A 248 6.00 6.68 -11.60
N GLY A 249 4.86 6.47 -10.93
CA GLY A 249 4.08 5.23 -11.06
C GLY A 249 4.76 3.93 -10.63
N VAL A 250 5.80 3.99 -9.78
CA VAL A 250 6.43 2.78 -9.19
C VAL A 250 5.44 2.00 -8.34
N GLY A 251 4.58 2.69 -7.58
CA GLY A 251 3.48 2.07 -6.82
C GLY A 251 2.45 1.37 -7.71
N ASP A 252 2.11 1.97 -8.86
CA ASP A 252 1.22 1.38 -9.85
C ASP A 252 1.81 0.07 -10.42
N CYS A 253 3.13 0.05 -10.63
CA CYS A 253 3.85 -1.13 -11.09
C CYS A 253 3.88 -2.24 -10.03
N PHE A 254 4.05 -1.88 -8.75
CA PHE A 254 3.92 -2.83 -7.64
C PHE A 254 2.51 -3.44 -7.61
N ASN A 255 1.45 -2.61 -7.63
CA ASN A 255 0.05 -3.06 -7.58
C ASN A 255 -0.27 -4.00 -8.76
N ALA A 256 0.10 -3.62 -9.98
CA ALA A 256 -0.11 -4.45 -11.17
C ALA A 256 0.66 -5.78 -11.11
N ALA A 257 1.92 -5.76 -10.66
CA ALA A 257 2.73 -6.96 -10.51
C ALA A 257 2.18 -7.90 -9.41
N PHE A 258 1.63 -7.35 -8.33
CA PHE A 258 0.97 -8.12 -7.27
C PHE A 258 -0.26 -8.87 -7.82
N ILE A 259 -1.16 -8.13 -8.47
CA ILE A 259 -2.36 -8.67 -9.13
C ILE A 259 -1.96 -9.75 -10.14
N TYR A 260 -0.95 -9.50 -10.97
CA TYR A 260 -0.44 -10.48 -11.94
C TYR A 260 0.10 -11.75 -11.27
N SER A 261 0.88 -11.61 -10.19
CA SER A 261 1.53 -12.74 -9.52
C SER A 261 0.53 -13.63 -8.76
N ILE A 262 -0.43 -13.05 -8.03
CA ILE A 262 -1.51 -13.82 -7.42
C ILE A 262 -2.44 -14.40 -8.51
N TYR A 263 -3.04 -13.55 -9.34
CA TYR A 263 -4.16 -13.97 -10.19
C TYR A 263 -3.74 -14.81 -11.40
N VAL A 264 -2.71 -14.38 -12.14
CA VAL A 264 -2.28 -15.05 -13.38
C VAL A 264 -1.26 -16.15 -13.07
N ARG A 265 -0.27 -15.86 -12.20
CA ARG A 265 0.81 -16.82 -11.90
C ARG A 265 0.51 -17.81 -10.77
N LYS A 266 -0.60 -17.64 -10.03
CA LYS A 266 -1.00 -18.47 -8.87
C LYS A 266 0.14 -18.66 -7.86
N ARG A 267 0.72 -17.55 -7.43
CA ARG A 267 1.80 -17.48 -6.43
C ARG A 267 1.28 -17.33 -5.00
N SER A 268 2.14 -17.62 -4.03
CA SER A 268 1.90 -17.30 -2.61
C SER A 268 1.87 -15.78 -2.39
N LEU A 269 1.36 -15.32 -1.23
CA LEU A 269 1.41 -13.90 -0.86
C LEU A 269 2.85 -13.36 -0.89
N ARG A 270 3.78 -14.11 -0.28
CA ARG A 270 5.21 -13.77 -0.20
C ARG A 270 5.88 -13.69 -1.58
N ASP A 271 5.66 -14.68 -2.44
CA ASP A 271 6.15 -14.70 -3.83
C ASP A 271 5.56 -13.55 -4.66
N ALA A 272 4.32 -13.13 -4.38
CA ALA A 272 3.68 -12.02 -5.08
C ALA A 272 4.26 -10.68 -4.66
N VAL A 273 4.52 -10.46 -3.37
CA VAL A 273 5.18 -9.25 -2.86
C VAL A 273 6.62 -9.15 -3.36
N ASP A 274 7.37 -10.25 -3.37
CA ASP A 274 8.73 -10.32 -3.95
C ASP A 274 8.75 -9.98 -5.45
N PHE A 275 7.85 -10.59 -6.24
CA PHE A 275 7.68 -10.27 -7.66
C PHE A 275 7.29 -8.80 -7.89
N SER A 276 6.52 -8.22 -6.97
CA SER A 276 6.10 -6.81 -7.03
C SER A 276 7.26 -5.86 -6.75
N ASN A 277 8.13 -6.19 -5.77
CA ASN A 277 9.39 -5.48 -5.55
C ASN A 277 10.30 -5.55 -6.79
N MET A 278 10.44 -6.72 -7.43
CA MET A 278 11.25 -6.85 -8.66
C MET A 278 10.75 -5.94 -9.79
N VAL A 279 9.45 -5.95 -10.09
CA VAL A 279 8.89 -5.13 -11.19
C VAL A 279 8.94 -3.63 -10.84
N ALA A 280 8.65 -3.26 -9.60
CA ALA A 280 8.77 -1.87 -9.12
C ALA A 280 10.21 -1.34 -9.23
N SER A 281 11.20 -2.14 -8.83
CA SER A 281 12.62 -1.81 -8.98
C SER A 281 13.09 -1.79 -10.43
N HIS A 282 12.59 -2.68 -11.28
CA HIS A 282 12.88 -2.63 -12.72
C HIS A 282 12.31 -1.37 -13.37
N LYS A 283 11.12 -0.92 -12.95
CA LYS A 283 10.51 0.33 -13.44
C LYS A 283 11.45 1.51 -13.27
N ILE A 284 12.07 1.66 -12.10
CA ILE A 284 12.96 2.79 -11.76
C ILE A 284 14.14 2.96 -12.74
N THR A 285 14.54 1.91 -13.48
CA THR A 285 15.70 1.91 -14.36
C THR A 285 15.55 2.72 -15.65
N SER A 286 14.33 3.05 -16.09
CA SER A 286 14.07 3.78 -17.36
C SER A 286 12.79 4.62 -17.27
N PHE A 287 12.65 5.60 -18.16
CA PHE A 287 11.52 6.53 -18.18
C PHE A 287 10.25 5.90 -18.77
N GLY A 288 9.09 6.14 -18.16
CA GLY A 288 7.81 5.58 -18.59
C GLY A 288 7.63 4.11 -18.21
N TYR A 289 6.99 3.31 -19.08
CA TYR A 289 6.60 1.93 -18.77
C TYR A 289 7.09 0.86 -19.77
N GLU A 290 7.43 1.21 -21.03
CA GLU A 290 7.59 0.21 -22.11
C GLU A 290 8.69 -0.83 -21.85
N HIS A 291 9.73 -0.48 -21.09
CA HIS A 291 10.81 -1.42 -20.71
C HIS A 291 10.34 -2.55 -19.79
N ILE A 292 9.13 -2.47 -19.21
CA ILE A 292 8.52 -3.56 -18.44
C ILE A 292 8.18 -4.75 -19.36
N ALA A 293 7.89 -4.54 -20.65
CA ALA A 293 7.73 -5.65 -21.61
C ALA A 293 9.02 -6.48 -21.79
N ASN A 294 10.18 -5.88 -21.52
CA ASN A 294 11.49 -6.54 -21.55
C ASN A 294 11.89 -7.15 -20.18
N PHE A 295 11.01 -7.07 -19.16
CA PHE A 295 11.28 -7.65 -17.85
C PHE A 295 11.26 -9.18 -17.93
N LYS A 296 12.40 -9.83 -17.61
CA LYS A 296 12.51 -11.29 -17.62
C LYS A 296 11.73 -11.90 -16.46
N VAL A 297 10.47 -12.23 -16.71
CA VAL A 297 9.63 -12.99 -15.78
C VAL A 297 10.24 -14.39 -15.58
N CYS A 298 10.99 -14.57 -14.49
CA CYS A 298 11.53 -15.88 -14.10
C CYS A 298 10.40 -16.93 -14.06
N PRO A 299 10.64 -18.18 -14.52
CA PRO A 299 9.62 -19.24 -14.54
C PRO A 299 8.92 -19.48 -13.20
N LYS A 300 7.87 -20.30 -13.20
CA LYS A 300 7.35 -20.82 -11.93
C LYS A 300 8.45 -21.72 -11.34
N LYS A 301 9.12 -21.27 -10.27
CA LYS A 301 9.80 -22.20 -9.37
C LYS A 301 8.68 -23.06 -8.79
N GLU A 302 8.56 -24.28 -9.30
CA GLU A 302 7.80 -25.29 -8.61
C GLU A 302 8.54 -25.58 -7.30
N ILE A 303 7.80 -25.63 -6.20
CA ILE A 303 8.36 -26.04 -4.92
C ILE A 303 8.59 -27.54 -5.06
N ALA A 304 9.83 -27.92 -5.35
CA ALA A 304 10.27 -29.28 -5.13
C ALA A 304 9.94 -29.63 -3.68
N VAL A 305 9.19 -30.70 -3.46
CA VAL A 305 8.94 -31.21 -2.11
C VAL A 305 10.28 -31.76 -1.63
N ILE A 306 11.02 -30.92 -0.91
CA ILE A 306 12.24 -31.33 -0.21
C ILE A 306 11.75 -32.17 0.96
N ASP A 307 11.67 -33.48 0.72
CA ASP A 307 11.70 -34.48 1.77
C ASP A 307 12.89 -34.17 2.70
N THR A 308 12.68 -34.19 4.01
CA THR A 308 13.60 -33.59 4.99
C THR A 308 14.78 -34.51 5.30
N GLY A 309 15.54 -34.87 4.27
CA GLY A 309 16.87 -35.45 4.35
C GLY A 309 17.92 -34.36 4.61
N SER A 310 18.81 -34.61 5.57
CA SER A 310 19.78 -33.64 6.09
C SER A 310 20.97 -33.36 5.16
N GLN A 311 21.08 -32.12 4.66
CA GLN A 311 22.29 -31.44 4.12
C GLN A 311 21.87 -30.02 3.64
N SER A 312 22.70 -28.98 3.57
CA SER A 312 23.94 -28.61 4.31
C SER A 312 24.30 -27.19 3.88
N ASP A 313 24.50 -26.25 4.82
CA ASP A 313 24.72 -24.83 4.49
C ASP A 313 26.16 -24.52 4.06
N ASP A 314 26.44 -24.61 2.75
CA ASP A 314 27.64 -24.01 2.13
C ASP A 314 27.38 -22.52 1.79
N PRO A 315 28.31 -21.58 2.11
CA PRO A 315 28.10 -20.15 1.90
C PRO A 315 28.59 -19.65 0.53
N ASP A 316 27.75 -18.86 -0.17
CA ASP A 316 28.15 -18.04 -1.31
C ASP A 316 29.14 -16.91 -0.91
N GLU A 317 29.86 -16.36 -1.90
CA GLU A 317 31.14 -15.59 -1.84
C GLU A 317 31.32 -14.52 -0.74
N ASP A 318 30.25 -13.96 -0.15
CA ASP A 318 30.34 -12.97 0.94
C ASP A 318 30.45 -13.60 2.35
N GLY A 319 30.21 -14.91 2.52
CA GLY A 319 30.36 -15.62 3.80
C GLY A 319 29.37 -15.24 4.91
N LEU A 320 28.28 -14.52 4.60
CA LEU A 320 27.34 -13.93 5.57
C LEU A 320 25.93 -14.51 5.46
N THR A 321 25.38 -14.97 6.59
CA THR A 321 23.98 -15.44 6.69
C THR A 321 22.99 -14.28 6.54
N ASN A 322 21.72 -14.59 6.24
CA ASN A 322 20.68 -13.55 6.13
C ASN A 322 20.44 -12.81 7.46
N GLU A 323 20.60 -13.47 8.60
CA GLU A 323 20.52 -12.85 9.92
C GLU A 323 21.69 -11.88 10.15
N GLN A 324 22.91 -12.27 9.78
CA GLN A 324 24.08 -11.40 9.85
C GLN A 324 23.93 -10.16 8.95
N ARG A 325 23.37 -10.32 7.73
CA ARG A 325 23.02 -9.20 6.84
C ARG A 325 22.00 -8.24 7.49
N ILE A 326 21.01 -8.78 8.21
CA ILE A 326 20.02 -7.97 8.96
C ILE A 326 20.70 -7.23 10.13
N CYS A 327 21.57 -7.88 10.91
CA CYS A 327 22.32 -7.22 11.99
C CYS A 327 23.21 -6.09 11.48
N ILE A 328 23.92 -6.29 10.37
CA ILE A 328 24.77 -5.27 9.73
C ILE A 328 23.95 -4.05 9.26
N LYS A 329 22.72 -4.26 8.76
CA LYS A 329 21.75 -3.20 8.36
C LYS A 329 21.38 -2.28 9.54
N TYR A 330 21.31 -2.79 10.77
CA TYR A 330 20.98 -2.00 11.96
C TYR A 330 22.19 -1.42 12.69
N LEU A 331 23.33 -2.13 12.71
CA LEU A 331 24.56 -1.68 13.40
C LEU A 331 25.23 -0.49 12.70
N ASN A 332 25.26 -0.46 11.36
CA ASN A 332 25.92 0.62 10.59
C ASN A 332 25.07 1.90 10.43
N ARG A 333 24.11 2.14 11.33
CA ARG A 333 23.20 3.29 11.26
C ARG A 333 23.87 4.53 11.86
N VAL A 334 24.29 5.47 11.02
CA VAL A 334 24.88 6.75 11.45
C VAL A 334 23.85 7.57 12.24
N ILE A 335 23.96 7.54 13.57
CA ILE A 335 23.15 8.37 14.47
C ILE A 335 23.64 9.82 14.35
N LYS A 336 22.94 10.64 13.57
CA LYS A 336 23.08 12.10 13.68
C LYS A 336 22.60 12.52 15.07
N LYS A 337 23.52 12.97 15.93
CA LYS A 337 23.16 13.69 17.15
C LYS A 337 22.46 15.01 16.77
N PRO A 338 21.43 15.46 17.50
CA PRO A 338 20.95 16.83 17.39
C PRO A 338 22.01 17.80 17.93
N ASP A 339 22.20 18.92 17.24
CA ASP A 339 23.16 19.96 17.62
C ASP A 339 22.64 20.78 18.80
N ASN A 340 22.79 20.25 20.02
CA ASN A 340 23.07 20.98 21.28
C ASN A 340 23.05 20.01 22.48
N LEU A 341 24.17 19.36 22.78
CA LEU A 341 24.38 18.68 24.08
C LEU A 341 25.89 18.47 24.35
N LEU A 342 26.49 19.41 25.09
CA LEU A 342 27.86 19.31 25.59
C LEU A 342 27.92 18.27 26.72
N LEU A 343 28.31 17.05 26.39
CA LEU A 343 28.70 16.02 27.37
C LEU A 343 30.22 15.88 27.37
N VAL A 344 30.86 16.45 28.39
CA VAL A 344 32.29 16.28 28.67
C VAL A 344 32.52 14.87 29.18
N ILE A 345 33.09 14.01 28.32
CA ILE A 345 33.57 12.70 28.74
C ILE A 345 34.85 12.90 29.56
N ARG A 346 34.88 12.35 30.78
CA ARG A 346 36.10 12.09 31.54
C ARG A 346 36.38 10.60 31.50
N ASP A 347 37.65 10.23 31.44
CA ASP A 347 38.07 8.85 31.17
C ASP A 347 37.65 7.84 32.24
N ALA A 348 37.41 6.61 31.80
CA ALA A 348 37.02 5.49 32.66
C ALA A 348 38.22 4.58 32.98
N PRO A 349 38.49 4.25 34.25
CA PRO A 349 39.41 3.18 34.61
C PRO A 349 38.77 1.79 34.44
N SER A 350 39.61 0.77 34.34
CA SER A 350 39.26 -0.56 33.84
C SER A 350 38.79 -1.59 34.89
N ARG A 351 38.03 -2.59 34.42
CA ARG A 351 37.85 -3.96 34.97
C ARG A 351 37.49 -4.13 36.46
N VAL A 352 36.31 -4.70 36.71
CA VAL A 352 36.04 -5.59 37.86
C VAL A 352 35.28 -6.84 37.37
N SER A 353 35.49 -7.98 38.04
CA SER A 353 35.00 -9.32 37.67
C SER A 353 33.64 -9.68 38.27
N VAL A 354 32.92 -10.61 37.62
CA VAL A 354 31.69 -11.24 38.11
C VAL A 354 31.97 -12.17 39.31
N LYS A 355 31.01 -12.24 40.25
CA LYS A 355 30.77 -13.36 41.19
C LYS A 355 29.26 -13.53 41.38
N GLU A 356 28.83 -14.73 41.79
CA GLU A 356 27.44 -15.19 41.77
C GLU A 356 26.80 -15.29 43.17
N GLU A 357 25.47 -15.52 43.17
CA GLU A 357 24.60 -16.01 44.26
C GLU A 357 24.33 -15.10 45.51
N PRO A 358 23.20 -15.31 46.23
CA PRO A 358 21.90 -15.89 45.83
C PRO A 358 20.67 -15.03 46.26
N LEU A 359 19.44 -15.50 45.95
CA LEU A 359 18.19 -14.86 46.39
C LEU A 359 17.87 -15.11 47.89
N PRO A 360 17.16 -14.17 48.54
CA PRO A 360 16.26 -14.45 49.65
C PRO A 360 14.79 -14.09 49.35
N THR A 361 13.85 -14.81 49.96
CA THR A 361 12.38 -14.63 49.83
C THR A 361 11.75 -14.07 51.11
N SER A 362 10.87 -13.08 51.00
CA SER A 362 9.80 -12.86 52.00
C SER A 362 8.67 -11.92 51.53
N GLU A 363 7.43 -12.33 51.83
CA GLU A 363 6.19 -11.53 51.90
C GLU A 363 5.87 -11.20 53.38
N PRO A 364 4.79 -10.48 53.74
CA PRO A 364 4.16 -9.31 53.09
C PRO A 364 3.96 -8.15 54.11
N SER A 365 3.40 -7.00 53.70
CA SER A 365 2.70 -6.08 54.63
C SER A 365 1.73 -5.13 53.91
N GLU A 366 0.75 -4.59 54.66
CA GLU A 366 -0.39 -3.81 54.16
C GLU A 366 -0.04 -2.34 53.86
N MET A 367 -0.71 -1.72 52.88
CA MET A 367 -0.56 -0.30 52.57
C MET A 367 -1.82 0.49 52.98
N GLN A 368 -1.71 1.33 54.01
CA GLN A 368 -2.81 2.19 54.47
C GLN A 368 -3.05 3.40 53.55
N LEU A 369 -4.31 3.85 53.48
CA LEU A 369 -4.70 5.11 52.85
C LEU A 369 -4.16 6.31 53.65
N ASN A 370 -3.80 7.40 52.96
CA ASN A 370 -4.01 8.73 53.54
C ASN A 370 -4.38 9.82 52.51
N ARG A 371 -4.93 10.94 52.99
CA ARG A 371 -5.70 11.92 52.19
C ARG A 371 -5.01 13.29 52.10
N PHE A 372 -4.99 13.92 50.91
CA PHE A 372 -5.05 15.37 50.72
C PHE A 372 -5.84 15.66 49.42
N ARG A 373 -7.07 16.21 49.46
CA ARG A 373 -7.52 17.61 49.64
C ARG A 373 -7.49 18.46 48.33
N LYS A 374 -8.65 19.07 48.02
CA LYS A 374 -8.89 20.02 46.90
C LYS A 374 -8.48 21.46 47.29
N PRO A 375 -8.42 22.39 46.32
CA PRO A 375 -9.60 23.21 45.97
C PRO A 375 -9.90 23.13 44.43
N ALA A 376 -11.08 23.40 43.82
CA ALA A 376 -12.25 24.27 44.08
C ALA A 376 -11.98 25.77 43.84
N ARG A 377 -12.73 26.58 43.08
CA ARG A 377 -13.78 26.46 42.02
C ARG A 377 -13.46 27.58 40.98
N ASP A 378 -14.11 27.84 39.84
CA ASP A 378 -15.53 27.92 39.42
C ASP A 378 -15.59 27.78 37.87
N SER A 379 -16.54 27.06 37.27
CA SER A 379 -17.93 27.42 36.88
C SER A 379 -18.05 28.01 35.44
N GLY A 380 -19.02 27.62 34.61
CA GLY A 380 -20.07 26.61 34.82
C GLY A 380 -20.95 26.36 33.57
N SER A 381 -21.96 25.47 33.71
CA SER A 381 -23.02 25.09 32.72
C SER A 381 -22.55 24.49 31.37
N SER A 382 -23.23 23.55 30.69
CA SER A 382 -24.30 22.55 30.95
C SER A 382 -24.34 21.60 29.71
N SER A 383 -25.02 20.44 29.60
CA SER A 383 -25.88 19.58 30.44
C SER A 383 -25.60 18.12 30.02
N ILE A 384 -25.50 17.12 30.91
CA ILE A 384 -26.57 16.31 31.57
C ILE A 384 -27.32 15.33 30.63
N ILE A 385 -27.19 14.02 30.97
CA ILE A 385 -28.00 12.83 30.58
C ILE A 385 -27.86 12.29 29.13
N ARG A 386 -28.08 10.99 28.85
CA ARG A 386 -27.55 9.70 29.42
C ARG A 386 -28.14 8.50 28.64
N TYR A 387 -27.30 7.50 28.35
CA TYR A 387 -27.62 6.11 27.97
C TYR A 387 -28.52 5.81 26.75
N GLY A 388 -28.03 4.87 25.92
CA GLY A 388 -28.82 4.13 24.94
C GLY A 388 -28.18 2.75 24.70
N LYS A 389 -28.37 1.80 25.63
CA LYS A 389 -28.03 0.38 25.36
C LYS A 389 -29.11 -0.19 24.43
N ILE A 390 -28.72 -0.80 23.31
CA ILE A 390 -29.61 -1.67 22.54
C ILE A 390 -29.08 -3.10 22.64
N THR A 391 -29.83 -3.94 23.35
CA THR A 391 -29.71 -5.39 23.29
C THR A 391 -30.53 -5.87 22.10
N VAL A 392 -29.96 -6.72 21.24
CA VAL A 392 -30.74 -7.51 20.27
C VAL A 392 -30.79 -8.95 20.78
N VAL A 393 -31.99 -9.49 20.91
CA VAL A 393 -32.23 -10.83 21.47
C VAL A 393 -32.25 -11.86 20.35
N ARG A 394 -31.65 -13.04 20.61
CA ARG A 394 -31.68 -14.20 19.71
C ARG A 394 -33.09 -14.82 19.74
N SER A 395 -33.66 -15.11 18.58
CA SER A 395 -34.76 -16.07 18.45
C SER A 395 -34.21 -17.38 17.89
N GLN A 396 -34.46 -18.48 18.60
CA GLN A 396 -34.46 -19.83 18.02
C GLN A 396 -35.78 -20.50 18.40
N ASP A 397 -36.41 -21.08 17.38
CA ASP A 397 -37.07 -22.40 17.38
C ASP A 397 -38.02 -22.74 18.55
N GLU A 398 -39.33 -22.79 18.26
CA GLU A 398 -40.17 -24.02 18.40
C GLU A 398 -41.67 -23.75 18.08
N GLN A 399 -42.08 -24.05 16.84
CA GLN A 399 -43.24 -24.91 16.45
C GLN A 399 -43.52 -24.84 14.93
#